data_AF-A0A9D4GDQ1-F1
#
_entry.id   AF-A0A9D4GDQ1-F1
#
_cell.length_a   1.000
_cell.length_b   1.000
_cell.length_c   1.000
_cell.angle_alpha   90.00
_cell.angle_beta   90.00
_cell.angle_gamma   90.00
#
_symmetry.space_group_name_H-M   'P 1'
#
loop_
_entity.id
_entity.type
_entity.pdbx_description
1 polymer ?
#
loop_
_entity_poly.entity_id
_entity_poly.type
_entity_poly.pdbx_seq_one_letter_code
_entity_poly.pdbx_strand_id
1 'polypeptide(L)' 'MSDKKALNFTNWDTTFDNGTSEDGSRNCVYMSESLDYKWVATSCVEKINFL' A
#
# COMPACT_ATOMS: atom_id res chain seq x y z
N MET A 1 -10.36 -9.11 3.38
CA MET A 1 -11.29 -8.79 2.27
C MET A 1 -11.54 -7.29 2.35
N SER A 2 -11.33 -6.50 1.28
CA SER A 2 -11.52 -5.04 1.31
C SER A 2 -13.01 -4.67 1.28
N ASP A 3 -13.32 -3.44 1.66
CA ASP A 3 -14.70 -2.93 1.83
C ASP A 3 -15.38 -2.48 0.52
N LYS A 4 -14.70 -2.64 -0.63
CA LYS A 4 -15.19 -2.29 -1.98
C LYS A 4 -15.61 -0.82 -2.14
N LYS A 5 -15.13 0.09 -1.29
CA LYS A 5 -15.40 1.53 -1.46
C LYS A 5 -14.66 2.09 -2.66
N ALA A 6 -15.26 3.12 -3.27
CA ALA A 6 -14.60 3.89 -4.32
C ALA A 6 -13.37 4.63 -3.77
N LEU A 7 -12.26 4.57 -4.50
CA LEU A 7 -11.01 5.23 -4.13
C LEU A 7 -11.05 6.70 -4.59
N ASN A 8 -11.67 7.56 -3.78
CA ASN A 8 -11.82 8.99 -4.08
C ASN A 8 -10.68 9.87 -3.53
N PHE A 9 -9.82 9.29 -2.69
CA PHE A 9 -8.71 9.96 -2.04
C PHE A 9 -7.47 9.07 -2.14
N THR A 10 -6.29 9.68 -2.29
CA THR A 10 -5.01 8.96 -2.34
C THR A 10 -3.96 9.67 -1.49
N ASN A 11 -3.19 8.91 -0.71
CA ASN A 11 -2.06 9.43 0.08
C ASN A 11 -0.79 8.61 -0.17
N TRP A 12 -0.45 8.37 -1.44
CA TRP A 12 0.72 7.59 -1.81
C TRP A 12 2.02 8.26 -1.41
N ASP A 13 2.99 7.48 -0.95
CA ASP A 13 4.36 7.95 -0.91
C ASP A 13 4.92 8.13 -2.33
N THR A 14 5.59 9.26 -2.59
CA THR A 14 6.14 9.58 -3.92
C THR A 14 7.62 9.23 -4.04
N THR A 15 8.26 8.85 -2.94
CA THR A 15 9.67 8.45 -2.91
C THR A 15 9.84 6.95 -3.10
N PHE A 16 8.78 6.20 -2.80
CA PHE A 16 8.70 4.77 -3.02
C PHE A 16 8.12 4.46 -4.40
N ASP A 17 8.67 3.44 -5.06
CA ASP A 17 8.04 2.87 -6.25
C ASP A 17 6.79 2.09 -5.83
N ASN A 18 5.66 2.80 -5.85
CA ASN A 18 4.34 2.26 -5.57
C ASN A 18 3.71 1.55 -6.79
N GLY A 19 4.48 1.35 -7.86
CA GLY A 19 4.04 0.55 -9.00
C GLY A 19 3.84 -0.92 -8.63
N THR A 20 2.87 -1.55 -9.28
CA THR A 20 2.82 -3.01 -9.36
C THR A 20 4.15 -3.50 -9.90
N SER A 21 4.88 -4.31 -9.14
CA SER A 21 6.03 -5.01 -9.68
C SER A 21 5.59 -5.91 -10.84
N GLU A 22 6.45 -6.08 -11.85
CA GLU A 22 6.14 -6.88 -13.05
C GLU A 22 5.79 -8.35 -12.72
N ASP A 23 6.21 -8.83 -11.55
CA ASP A 23 5.91 -10.15 -11.00
C ASP A 23 4.58 -10.23 -10.23
N GLY A 24 3.86 -9.11 -10.11
CA GLY A 24 2.61 -9.01 -9.34
C GLY A 24 2.80 -9.17 -7.83
N SER A 25 4.02 -9.10 -7.31
CA SER A 25 4.30 -9.32 -5.90
C SER A 25 3.81 -8.17 -5.01
N ARG A 26 3.71 -6.93 -5.51
CA ARG A 26 3.31 -5.73 -4.74
C ARG A 26 1.86 -5.28 -4.99
N ASN A 27 0.89 -6.11 -4.62
CA ASN A 27 -0.55 -5.88 -4.82
C ASN A 27 -1.33 -5.49 -3.55
N CYS A 28 -0.64 -5.32 -2.41
CA CYS A 28 -1.24 -4.87 -1.16
C CYS A 28 -0.66 -3.52 -0.73
N VAL A 29 -1.34 -2.85 0.19
CA VAL A 29 -0.97 -1.51 0.67
C VAL A 29 -0.97 -1.51 2.19
N TYR A 30 0.05 -0.88 2.77
CA TYR A 30 0.07 -0.56 4.20
C TYR A 30 0.28 0.94 4.42
N MET A 31 -0.08 1.40 5.61
CA MET A 31 0.14 2.77 6.06
C MET A 31 1.45 2.84 6.88
N SER A 32 2.35 3.74 6.52
CA SER A 32 3.66 3.85 7.15
C SER A 32 3.75 5.07 8.08
N GLU A 33 3.90 4.83 9.38
CA GLU A 33 4.07 5.90 10.38
C GLU A 33 5.36 6.71 10.14
N SER A 34 6.43 6.06 9.67
CA SER A 34 7.71 6.71 9.39
C SER A 34 7.68 7.61 8.15
N LEU A 35 6.65 7.46 7.30
CA LEU A 35 6.47 8.24 6.08
C LEU A 35 5.25 9.17 6.21
N ASP A 36 4.99 9.70 7.42
CA ASP A 36 3.87 10.61 7.68
C ASP A 36 2.52 10.01 7.27
N TYR A 37 2.30 8.74 7.65
CA TYR A 37 1.08 7.98 7.38
C TYR A 37 0.73 7.82 5.89
N LYS A 38 1.73 7.87 5.02
CA LYS A 38 1.57 7.61 3.59
C LYS A 38 1.40 6.13 3.28
N TRP A 39 0.81 5.88 2.13
CA TRP A 39 0.52 4.56 1.60
C TRP A 39 1.71 4.02 0.80
N VAL A 40 2.05 2.76 1.07
CA VAL A 40 3.18 2.09 0.44
C VAL A 40 2.73 0.73 -0.10
N ALA A 41 3.07 0.46 -1.35
CA ALA A 41 2.82 -0.83 -2.00
C ALA A 41 3.75 -1.91 -1.43
N THR A 42 3.19 -3.08 -1.12
CA THR A 42 3.86 -4.20 -0.46
C THR A 42 3.31 -5.53 -0.96
N SER A 43 3.99 -6.62 -0.61
CA SER A 43 3.47 -7.94 -0.82
C SER A 43 2.34 -8.30 0.11
N CYS A 44 1.30 -8.94 -0.43
CA CYS A 44 0.16 -9.40 0.36
C CYS A 44 0.50 -10.52 1.35
N VAL A 45 1.68 -11.16 1.20
CA VAL A 45 2.17 -12.19 2.14
C VAL A 45 3.13 -11.62 3.19
N GLU A 46 3.45 -10.33 3.10
CA GLU A 46 4.31 -9.67 4.07
C GLU A 46 3.61 -9.57 5.43
N LYS A 47 4.34 -9.85 6.51
CA LYS A 47 3.78 -9.83 7.87
C LYS A 47 3.89 -8.42 8.44
N ILE A 48 2.78 -7.69 8.38
CA ILE A 48 2.67 -6.30 8.82
C ILE A 48 1.51 -6.18 9.81
N ASN A 49 1.60 -5.25 10.75
CA ASN A 49 0.46 -4.89 11.58
C ASN A 49 -0.64 -4.28 10.70
N PHE A 50 -1.91 -4.60 10.99
CA PHE A 50 -3.06 -4.18 10.20
C PHE A 50 -4.07 -3.42 11.05
N LEU A 51 -4.90 -2.63 10.38
CA LEU A 51 -6.08 -1.94 10.92
C LEU A 51 -7.37 -2.59 10.40
#